data_AF-A0A432V9Y1-F1
#
_entry.id   AF-A0A432V9Y1-F1
#
_cell.length_a   1.000
_cell.length_b   1.000
_cell.length_c   1.000
_cell.angle_alpha   90.00
_cell.angle_beta   90.00
_cell.angle_gamma   90.00
#
_symmetry.space_group_name_H-M   'P 1'
#
loop_
_entity.id
_entity.type
_entity.pdbx_description
1 polymer ?
#
loop_
_entity_poly.entity_id
_entity_poly.type
_entity_poly.pdbx_seq_one_letter_code
_entity_poly.pdbx_strand_id
1 'polypeptide(L)'
;MSDTDYAFAKGDVVRLRATPEIAGQVVSEEDWGGRYAVRLQGSIDVEWFEVEELEFVPLPPAVAAAMRAADSNVVQVDFTKRTKLTKTSKTGGAA
;
A
#
# COMPACT_ATOMS: atom_id res chain seq x y z
N MET A 1 -19.48 -8.06 -9.60
CA MET A 1 -19.00 -7.31 -8.43
C MET A 1 -17.64 -6.77 -8.81
N SER A 2 -17.51 -5.45 -8.88
CA SER A 2 -16.25 -4.81 -9.26
C SER A 2 -15.31 -4.89 -8.06
N ASP A 3 -14.32 -5.75 -8.18
CA ASP A 3 -13.33 -6.14 -7.17
C ASP A 3 -12.28 -5.02 -7.01
N THR A 4 -12.72 -3.85 -6.56
CA THR A 4 -11.81 -2.80 -6.11
C THR A 4 -11.94 -2.75 -4.60
N ASP A 5 -11.20 -3.64 -3.95
CA ASP A 5 -10.90 -3.55 -2.53
C ASP A 5 -10.43 -2.13 -2.25
N TYR A 6 -11.29 -1.30 -1.67
CA TYR A 6 -10.92 0.00 -1.09
C TYR A 6 -10.22 -0.26 0.24
N ALA A 7 -9.22 -1.13 0.23
CA ALA A 7 -8.37 -1.36 1.38
C ALA A 7 -7.33 -0.24 1.42
N PHE A 8 -7.26 0.47 2.54
CA PHE A 8 -6.20 1.46 2.76
C PHE A 8 -4.92 0.73 3.17
N ALA A 9 -3.79 1.13 2.63
CA ALA A 9 -2.49 0.63 3.03
C ALA A 9 -1.89 1.48 4.14
N LYS A 10 -1.01 0.87 4.94
CA LYS A 10 -0.17 1.61 5.88
C LYS A 10 0.64 2.68 5.15
N GLY A 11 0.53 3.92 5.62
CA GLY A 11 1.16 5.09 5.04
C GLY A 11 0.22 5.94 4.18
N ASP A 12 -0.95 5.41 3.80
CA ASP A 12 -1.93 6.16 3.03
C ASP A 12 -2.45 7.36 3.81
N VAL A 13 -2.61 8.47 3.08
CA VAL A 13 -3.18 9.69 3.62
C VAL A 13 -4.69 9.63 3.41
N VAL A 14 -5.41 9.70 4.51
CA VAL A 14 -6.86 9.59 4.55
C VAL A 14 -7.47 10.83 5.19
N ARG A 15 -8.75 11.01 4.96
CA ARG A 15 -9.55 12.12 5.46
C ARG A 15 -10.83 11.56 6.09
N LEU A 16 -11.28 12.16 7.18
CA LEU A 16 -12.54 11.77 7.81
C LEU A 16 -13.72 12.31 6.99
N ARG A 17 -14.70 11.46 6.67
CA ARG A 17 -15.90 11.89 5.94
C ARG A 17 -16.77 12.86 6.74
N ALA A 18 -16.89 12.63 8.05
CA ALA A 18 -17.69 13.46 8.94
C ALA A 18 -17.06 14.84 9.18
N THR A 19 -15.72 14.92 9.15
CA THR A 19 -14.97 16.15 9.43
C THR A 19 -13.84 16.28 8.41
N PRO A 20 -14.19 16.69 7.19
CA PRO A 20 -13.26 16.65 6.07
C PRO A 20 -11.96 17.44 6.37
N GLU A 21 -12.00 18.56 7.07
CA GLU A 21 -10.80 19.34 7.40
C GLU A 21 -9.70 18.56 8.16
N ILE A 22 -10.04 17.42 8.77
CA ILE A 22 -9.09 16.54 9.45
C ILE A 22 -8.59 15.46 8.49
N ALA A 23 -7.28 15.52 8.22
CA ALA A 23 -6.55 14.48 7.54
C ALA A 23 -5.71 13.66 8.53
N GLY A 24 -5.32 12.47 8.12
CA GLY A 24 -4.46 11.59 8.90
C GLY A 24 -3.73 10.59 8.01
N GLN A 25 -2.93 9.75 8.65
CA GLN A 25 -2.17 8.70 7.99
C GLN A 25 -2.49 7.35 8.61
N VAL A 26 -2.79 6.36 7.77
CA VAL A 26 -3.00 4.98 8.22
C VAL A 26 -1.69 4.40 8.75
N VAL A 27 -1.72 3.87 9.98
CA VAL A 27 -0.55 3.27 10.63
C VAL A 27 -0.71 1.78 10.91
N SER A 28 -1.96 1.29 10.96
CA SER A 28 -2.31 -0.12 11.13
C SER A 28 -3.68 -0.43 10.51
N GLU A 29 -3.93 -1.71 10.26
CA GLU A 29 -5.18 -2.29 9.77
C GLU A 29 -5.54 -3.49 10.65
N GLU A 30 -6.83 -3.67 10.92
CA GLU A 30 -7.41 -4.87 11.53
C GLU A 30 -8.71 -5.28 10.82
N ASP A 31 -9.26 -6.44 11.18
CA ASP A 31 -10.52 -6.96 10.64
C ASP A 31 -10.57 -7.07 9.11
N TRP A 32 -9.43 -7.38 8.50
CA TRP A 32 -9.26 -7.56 7.05
C TRP A 32 -9.74 -6.34 6.25
N GLY A 33 -9.31 -5.16 6.71
CA GLY A 33 -9.67 -3.90 6.10
C GLY A 33 -10.99 -3.31 6.58
N GLY A 34 -11.59 -3.85 7.63
CA GLY A 34 -12.76 -3.28 8.29
C GLY A 34 -12.41 -2.02 9.09
N ARG A 35 -11.29 -2.04 9.82
CA ARG A 35 -10.88 -0.95 10.71
C ARG A 35 -9.42 -0.55 10.51
N TYR A 36 -9.17 0.75 10.61
CA TYR A 36 -7.85 1.34 10.40
C TYR A 36 -7.47 2.23 11.56
N ALA A 37 -6.24 2.06 12.04
CA ALA A 37 -5.62 2.98 12.97
C ALA A 37 -5.04 4.15 12.18
N VAL A 38 -5.49 5.37 12.46
CA VAL A 38 -5.10 6.59 11.77
C VAL A 38 -4.44 7.53 12.76
N ARG A 39 -3.23 7.97 12.44
CA ARG A 39 -2.56 9.07 13.14
C ARG A 39 -3.02 10.39 12.56
N LEU A 40 -3.70 11.22 13.36
CA LEU A 40 -4.28 12.47 12.90
C LEU A 40 -3.21 13.54 12.65
N GLN A 41 -3.38 14.34 11.59
CA GLN A 41 -2.45 15.41 11.25
C GLN A 41 -2.50 16.51 12.33
N GLY A 42 -1.33 16.91 12.83
CA GLY A 42 -1.23 17.87 13.91
C GLY A 42 -1.33 17.27 15.31
N SER A 43 -1.52 15.95 15.42
CA SER A 43 -1.40 15.21 16.68
C SER A 43 -0.41 14.04 16.56
N ILE A 44 -0.02 13.51 17.71
CA ILE A 44 0.67 12.21 17.84
C ILE A 44 -0.30 11.08 18.15
N ASP A 45 -1.57 11.41 18.39
CA ASP A 45 -2.62 10.46 18.73
C ASP A 45 -2.99 9.57 17.55
N VAL A 46 -3.33 8.33 17.88
CA VAL A 46 -3.78 7.31 16.93
C VAL A 46 -5.18 6.88 17.34
N GLU A 47 -6.12 7.01 16.42
CA GLU A 47 -7.51 6.62 16.61
C GLU A 47 -7.95 5.57 15.58
N TRP A 48 -8.92 4.75 15.95
CA TRP A 48 -9.44 3.69 15.09
C TRP A 48 -10.74 4.14 14.42
N PHE A 49 -10.81 3.96 13.11
CA PHE A 49 -11.96 4.30 12.29
C PHE A 49 -12.39 3.10 11.44
N GLU A 50 -13.69 2.99 11.19
CA GLU A 50 -14.24 2.06 10.21
C GLU A 50 -13.89 2.52 8.78
N VAL A 51 -13.77 1.58 7.85
CA VAL A 51 -13.48 1.88 6.42
C VAL A 51 -14.45 2.90 5.82
N GLU A 52 -15.72 2.88 6.25
CA GLU A 52 -16.77 3.76 5.77
C GLU A 52 -16.61 5.21 6.25
N GLU A 53 -15.86 5.44 7.33
CA GLU A 53 -15.62 6.78 7.88
C GLU A 53 -14.47 7.51 7.18
N LEU A 54 -13.70 6.78 6.37
CA LEU A 54 -12.50 7.26 5.72
C LEU A 54 -12.71 7.51 4.22
N GLU A 55 -11.95 8.46 3.71
CA GLU A 55 -11.84 8.77 2.30
C GLU A 55 -10.36 8.92 1.91
N PHE A 56 -9.99 8.38 0.74
CA PHE A 56 -8.66 8.56 0.19
C PHE A 56 -8.42 10.04 -0.12
N VAL A 57 -7.29 10.57 0.36
CA VAL A 57 -6.79 11.84 -0.17
C VAL A 57 -6.03 11.53 -1.46
N PRO A 58 -6.49 12.01 -2.63
CA PRO A 58 -5.79 11.74 -3.88
C PRO A 58 -4.38 12.32 -3.80
N LEU A 59 -3.40 11.43 -3.96
CA LEU A 59 -1.99 11.82 -4.06
C LEU A 59 -1.80 12.74 -5.28
N PRO A 60 -0.89 13.72 -5.20
CA PRO A 60 -0.50 14.49 -6.39
C PRO A 60 -0.07 13.54 -7.51
N PRO A 61 -0.41 13.82 -8.78
CA PRO A 61 -0.15 12.91 -9.91
C PRO A 61 1.30 12.45 -10.02
N ALA A 62 2.25 13.33 -9.69
CA ALA A 62 3.69 13.02 -9.69
C ALA A 62 4.08 11.95 -8.65
N VAL A 63 3.50 12.00 -7.45
CA VAL A 63 3.75 11.02 -6.38
C VAL A 63 3.09 9.69 -6.73
N ALA A 64 1.86 9.73 -7.23
CA ALA A 64 1.15 8.53 -7.68
C ALA A 64 1.83 7.82 -8.86
N ALA A 65 2.51 8.57 -9.74
CA ALA A 65 3.32 8.01 -10.82
C ALA A 65 4.62 7.37 -10.30
N ALA A 66 5.28 8.01 -9.32
CA ALA A 66 6.50 7.49 -8.72
C ALA A 66 6.28 6.19 -7.95
N MET A 67 5.17 6.08 -7.19
CA MET A 67 4.82 4.84 -6.48
C MET A 67 4.54 3.69 -7.44
N ARG A 68 3.77 3.92 -8.52
CA ARG A 68 3.54 2.91 -9.57
C ARG A 68 4.83 2.46 -10.25
N ALA A 69 5.80 3.35 -10.41
CA ALA A 69 7.10 2.99 -10.96
C ALA A 69 7.92 2.12 -9.99
N ALA A 70 7.79 2.32 -8.68
CA ALA A 70 8.50 1.53 -7.67
C ALA A 70 8.04 0.06 -7.62
N ASP A 71 6.74 -0.20 -7.83
CA ASP A 71 6.17 -1.55 -7.87
C ASP A 71 6.64 -2.38 -9.08
N SER A 72 7.24 -1.74 -10.09
CA SER A 72 7.78 -2.43 -11.28
C SER A 72 9.13 -3.13 -11.05
N ASN A 73 9.71 -3.03 -9.85
CA ASN A 73 11.02 -3.61 -9.54
C ASN A 73 10.98 -5.13 -9.23
N VAL A 74 9.88 -5.82 -9.53
CA VAL A 74 9.75 -7.27 -9.40
C VAL A 74 10.15 -7.92 -10.72
N VAL A 75 11.28 -8.63 -10.73
CA VAL A 75 11.67 -9.50 -11.86
C VAL A 75 10.70 -10.67 -11.90
N GLN A 76 9.79 -10.68 -12.89
CA GLN A 76 8.96 -11.86 -13.14
C GLN A 76 9.86 -13.02 -13.59
N VAL A 77 10.05 -14.00 -12.71
CA VAL A 77 10.74 -15.24 -13.03
C VAL A 77 9.78 -16.16 -13.77
N ASP A 78 10.03 -16.36 -15.05
CA ASP A 78 9.29 -17.30 -15.88
C ASP A 78 9.81 -18.74 -15.66
N PHE A 79 9.08 -19.52 -14.85
CA PHE A 79 9.43 -20.91 -14.50
C PHE A 79 9.25 -21.92 -15.65
N THR A 80 8.64 -21.51 -16.76
CA THR A 80 8.42 -22.34 -17.95
C THR A 80 9.62 -22.38 -18.89
N LYS A 81 10.59 -21.48 -18.70
CA LYS A 81 11.83 -21.44 -19.49
C LYS A 81 12.91 -22.27 -18.83
N ARG A 82 13.26 -23.40 -19.46
CA ARG A 82 14.47 -24.18 -19.13
C ARG A 82 15.72 -23.35 -19.46
N THR A 83 16.27 -22.66 -18.48
CA THR A 83 17.59 -22.04 -18.60
C THR A 83 18.65 -23.14 -18.61
N LYS A 84 19.35 -23.32 -19.72
CA LYS A 84 20.46 -24.28 -19.84
C LYS A 84 21.66 -23.71 -19.07
N LEU A 85 21.91 -24.21 -17.86
CA LEU A 85 23.09 -23.83 -17.08
C LEU A 85 24.36 -24.14 -17.89
N THR A 86 25.14 -23.12 -18.17
CA THR A 86 26.49 -23.24 -18.73
C THR A 86 27.50 -23.14 -17.58
N LYS A 87 28.74 -23.61 -17.78
CA LYS A 87 29.79 -23.66 -16.73
C LYS A 87 30.12 -22.31 -16.06
N THR A 88 29.61 -21.20 -16.59
CA THR A 88 29.80 -19.84 -16.07
C THR A 88 28.62 -19.30 -15.26
N SER A 89 27.53 -20.06 -15.13
CA SER A 89 26.37 -19.64 -14.33
C SER A 89 26.70 -19.71 -12.83
N LYS A 90 26.82 -18.56 -12.16
CA LYS A 90 26.94 -18.49 -10.70
C LYS A 90 25.59 -18.79 -10.06
N THR A 91 25.53 -19.86 -9.28
CA THR A 91 24.40 -20.19 -8.42
C THR A 91 24.44 -19.28 -7.19
N GLY A 92 23.55 -18.28 -7.14
CA GLY A 92 23.32 -17.52 -5.92
C GLY A 92 22.43 -18.35 -5.00
N GLY A 93 23.02 -18.98 -3.98
CA GLY A 93 22.25 -19.63 -2.91
C GLY A 93 21.56 -18.56 -2.07
N ALA A 94 20.25 -18.69 -1.89
CA ALA A 94 19.53 -18.05 -0.80
C ALA A 94 19.72 -18.94 0.44
N ALA A 95 20.27 -18.38 1.52
CA ALA A 95 20.31 -18.99 2.84
C ALA A 95 19.03 -18.65 3.62
#